data_AF-A0ABD1E3D4-F1
#
_entry.id   AF-A0ABD1E3D4-F1
#
_cell.length_a   1.000
_cell.length_b   1.000
_cell.length_c   1.000
_cell.angle_alpha   90.00
_cell.angle_beta   90.00
_cell.angle_gamma   90.00
#
_symmetry.space_group_name_H-M   'P 1'
#
loop_
_entity.id
_entity.type
_entity.pdbx_description
1 polymer ?
#
loop_
_entity_poly.entity_id
_entity_poly.type
_entity_poly.pdbx_seq_one_letter_code
_entity_poly.pdbx_strand_id
1 'polypeptide(L)'
;MSLESLNRYIKKEKLKGNGNIRVEKLLKVLEEVVDDKMWKRIITIKRPHRNTYQGRAVAKAHRKAELLKNHVEEKGYGHFIIKTTDKYYNITYKDVCMLNKCREMFCEACEVCFHKYRCECVEYLVKSTTCKHVHAVALYERGQRLQFIVGHEEQEETSNNNIAQIDDVDIQEFIKEKDTISSTTAIDLVEKRALILEQASNYMNQMFNLDDKAFEG
;
A
#
# COMPACT_ATOMS: atom_id res chain seq x y z
N MET A 1 -7.74 -30.99 7.78
CA MET A 1 -8.49 -30.19 6.79
C MET A 1 -7.70 -29.02 6.17
N SER A 2 -6.86 -28.27 6.91
CA SER A 2 -6.03 -27.18 6.33
C SER A 2 -4.91 -27.68 5.40
N LEU A 3 -4.18 -28.71 5.81
CA LEU A 3 -3.11 -29.34 5.01
C LEU A 3 -3.65 -29.96 3.71
N GLU A 4 -4.85 -30.54 3.77
CA GLU A 4 -5.49 -31.13 2.58
C GLU A 4 -5.93 -30.06 1.58
N SER A 5 -6.47 -28.94 2.08
CA SER A 5 -6.80 -27.77 1.26
C SER A 5 -5.55 -27.14 0.63
N LEU A 6 -4.45 -27.05 1.37
CA LEU A 6 -3.16 -26.60 0.85
C LEU A 6 -2.62 -27.55 -0.23
N ASN A 7 -2.63 -28.85 0.04
CA ASN A 7 -2.21 -29.88 -0.92
C ASN A 7 -3.04 -29.81 -2.20
N ARG A 8 -4.36 -29.62 -2.08
CA ARG A 8 -5.27 -29.43 -3.22
C ARG A 8 -4.93 -28.17 -4.02
N TYR A 9 -4.69 -27.05 -3.34
CA TYR A 9 -4.29 -25.79 -3.98
C TYR A 9 -2.97 -25.94 -4.73
N ILE A 10 -1.94 -26.53 -4.12
CA ILE A 10 -0.64 -26.76 -4.76
C ILE A 10 -0.82 -27.67 -5.99
N LYS A 11 -1.50 -28.81 -5.84
CA LYS A 11 -1.69 -29.75 -6.95
C LYS A 11 -2.49 -29.16 -8.11
N LYS A 12 -3.59 -28.46 -7.83
CA LYS A 12 -4.49 -27.95 -8.87
C LYS A 12 -4.01 -26.63 -9.47
N GLU A 13 -3.69 -25.65 -8.63
CA GLU A 13 -3.43 -24.28 -9.07
C GLU A 13 -1.97 -24.06 -9.45
N LYS A 14 -1.03 -24.64 -8.71
CA LYS A 14 0.42 -24.40 -8.93
C LYS A 14 1.06 -25.44 -9.84
N LEU A 15 0.72 -26.72 -9.64
CA LEU A 15 1.29 -27.84 -10.40
C LEU A 15 0.43 -28.26 -11.61
N LYS A 16 -0.78 -27.70 -11.76
CA LYS A 16 -1.71 -28.00 -12.87
C LYS A 16 -2.00 -29.49 -13.04
N GLY A 17 -2.02 -30.25 -11.94
CA GLY A 17 -2.26 -31.69 -11.92
C GLY A 17 -1.02 -32.56 -12.14
N ASN A 18 0.16 -31.99 -12.37
CA ASN A 18 1.39 -32.76 -12.51
C ASN A 18 1.84 -33.34 -11.15
N GLY A 19 1.71 -34.66 -11.01
CA GLY A 19 2.09 -35.37 -9.78
C GLY A 19 3.55 -35.83 -9.73
N ASN A 20 4.20 -36.01 -10.89
CA ASN A 20 5.58 -36.51 -10.95
C ASN A 20 6.54 -35.34 -11.23
N ILE A 21 6.90 -34.64 -10.18
CA ILE A 21 7.83 -33.50 -10.24
C ILE A 21 9.06 -33.79 -9.41
N ARG A 22 10.20 -33.24 -9.87
CA ARG A 22 11.42 -33.30 -9.06
C ARG A 22 11.26 -32.48 -7.78
N VAL A 23 11.98 -32.88 -6.74
CA VAL A 23 11.94 -32.23 -5.42
C VAL A 23 12.33 -30.76 -5.51
N GLU A 24 13.32 -30.39 -6.32
CA GLU A 24 13.76 -29.00 -6.45
C GLU A 24 12.65 -28.10 -7.03
N LYS A 25 11.89 -28.65 -7.99
CA LYS A 25 10.74 -27.95 -8.56
C LYS A 25 9.61 -27.82 -7.54
N LEU A 26 9.39 -28.83 -6.70
CA LEU A 26 8.42 -28.76 -5.62
C LEU A 26 8.80 -27.71 -4.58
N LEU A 27 10.07 -27.65 -4.17
CA LEU A 27 10.58 -26.65 -3.22
C LEU A 27 10.35 -25.23 -3.74
N LYS A 28 10.73 -24.96 -5.00
CA LYS A 28 10.47 -23.65 -5.62
C LYS A 28 8.98 -23.28 -5.63
N VAL A 29 8.12 -24.24 -5.93
CA VAL A 29 6.66 -24.00 -5.91
C VAL A 29 6.15 -23.71 -4.50
N LEU A 30 6.71 -24.37 -3.48
CA LEU A 30 6.36 -24.08 -2.09
C LEU A 30 6.82 -22.69 -1.66
N GLU A 31 8.03 -22.27 -2.04
CA GLU A 31 8.52 -20.90 -1.82
C GLU A 31 7.60 -19.86 -2.45
N GLU A 32 7.23 -20.03 -3.73
CA GLU A 32 6.28 -19.14 -4.42
C GLU A 32 4.91 -19.08 -3.71
N VAL A 33 4.44 -20.19 -3.15
CA VAL A 33 3.18 -20.23 -2.40
C VAL A 33 3.29 -19.50 -1.08
N VAL A 34 4.40 -19.66 -0.35
CA VAL A 34 4.65 -18.95 0.91
C VAL A 34 4.72 -17.45 0.65
N ASP A 35 5.49 -17.03 -0.37
CA ASP A 35 5.60 -15.62 -0.78
C ASP A 35 4.22 -15.01 -1.09
N ASP A 36 3.41 -15.69 -1.93
CA ASP A 36 2.07 -15.25 -2.27
C ASP A 36 1.18 -15.04 -1.04
N LYS A 37 1.28 -15.93 -0.06
CA LYS A 37 0.46 -15.87 1.16
C LYS A 37 0.96 -14.79 2.11
N MET A 38 2.27 -14.64 2.24
CA MET A 38 2.88 -13.60 3.07
C MET A 38 2.57 -12.21 2.53
N TRP A 39 2.71 -11.98 1.22
CA TRP A 39 2.34 -10.70 0.62
C TRP A 39 0.85 -10.38 0.77
N LYS A 40 -0.04 -11.37 0.62
CA LYS A 40 -1.49 -11.17 0.87
C LYS A 40 -1.76 -10.80 2.33
N ARG A 41 -1.06 -11.41 3.29
CA ARG A 41 -1.16 -11.09 4.71
C ARG A 41 -0.70 -9.66 4.98
N ILE A 42 0.47 -9.27 4.46
CA ILE A 42 1.02 -7.92 4.56
C ILE A 42 0.05 -6.87 4.00
N ILE A 43 -0.49 -7.11 2.80
CA ILE A 43 -1.47 -6.21 2.17
C ILE A 43 -2.72 -6.07 3.03
N THR A 44 -3.23 -7.18 3.57
CA THR A 44 -4.43 -7.17 4.42
C THR A 44 -4.20 -6.40 5.71
N ILE A 45 -3.02 -6.53 6.33
CA ILE A 45 -2.69 -5.81 7.56
C ILE A 45 -2.48 -4.32 7.29
N LYS A 46 -1.69 -3.98 6.26
CA LYS A 46 -1.38 -2.58 5.95
C LYS A 46 -2.59 -1.84 5.37
N ARG A 47 -3.42 -2.56 4.60
CA ARG A 47 -4.53 -2.02 3.80
C ARG A 47 -5.75 -2.95 3.83
N PRO A 48 -6.42 -3.09 5.00
CA PRO A 48 -7.47 -4.09 5.21
C PRO A 48 -8.63 -4.01 4.22
N HIS A 49 -8.85 -2.82 3.62
CA HIS A 49 -10.02 -2.55 2.80
C HIS A 49 -9.72 -2.20 1.33
N ARG A 50 -8.45 -2.18 0.87
CA ARG A 50 -8.11 -1.62 -0.47
C ARG A 50 -8.83 -2.28 -1.65
N ASN A 51 -9.14 -3.57 -1.53
CA ASN A 51 -9.81 -4.35 -2.59
C ASN A 51 -11.22 -4.83 -2.21
N THR A 52 -11.76 -4.40 -1.08
CA THR A 52 -13.13 -4.72 -0.70
C THR A 52 -14.11 -3.80 -1.43
N TYR A 53 -15.38 -4.21 -1.51
CA TYR A 53 -16.45 -3.33 -2.02
C TYR A 53 -16.47 -2.00 -1.27
N GLN A 54 -16.28 -2.08 0.04
CA GLN A 54 -16.21 -0.98 0.97
C GLN A 54 -15.07 0.00 0.68
N GLY A 55 -13.84 -0.47 0.47
CA GLY A 55 -12.73 0.44 0.11
C GLY A 55 -12.93 1.11 -1.24
N ARG A 56 -13.50 0.39 -2.22
CA ARG A 56 -13.89 1.02 -3.51
C ARG A 56 -14.95 2.09 -3.33
N ALA A 57 -15.91 1.88 -2.43
CA ALA A 57 -16.94 2.86 -2.11
C ALA A 57 -16.33 4.13 -1.48
N VAL A 58 -15.42 3.98 -0.51
CA VAL A 58 -14.68 5.09 0.12
C VAL A 58 -13.87 5.86 -0.93
N ALA A 59 -13.11 5.17 -1.78
CA ALA A 59 -12.33 5.84 -2.82
C ALA A 59 -13.22 6.60 -3.84
N LYS A 60 -14.38 6.04 -4.20
CA LYS A 60 -15.36 6.70 -5.06
C LYS A 60 -15.98 7.92 -4.38
N ALA A 61 -16.28 7.83 -3.09
CA ALA A 61 -16.83 8.93 -2.30
C ALA A 61 -15.82 10.08 -2.16
N HIS A 62 -14.56 9.77 -1.88
CA HIS A 62 -13.46 10.75 -1.85
C HIS A 62 -13.36 11.56 -3.14
N ARG A 63 -13.33 10.89 -4.31
CA ARG A 63 -13.28 11.60 -5.62
C ARG A 63 -14.45 12.55 -5.83
N LYS A 64 -15.65 12.20 -5.37
CA LYS A 64 -16.82 13.09 -5.44
C LYS A 64 -16.71 14.28 -4.48
N ALA A 65 -16.03 14.09 -3.36
CA ALA A 65 -15.87 15.10 -2.32
C ALA A 65 -14.93 16.24 -2.74
N GLU A 66 -13.94 15.96 -3.59
CA GLU A 66 -13.06 16.99 -4.18
C GLU A 66 -13.84 18.12 -4.86
N LEU A 67 -14.99 17.81 -5.47
CA LEU A 67 -15.87 18.78 -6.11
C LEU A 67 -16.73 19.56 -5.09
N LEU A 68 -16.90 19.03 -3.88
CA LEU A 68 -17.79 19.55 -2.85
C LEU A 68 -17.06 20.29 -1.72
N LYS A 69 -15.72 20.18 -1.62
CA LYS A 69 -14.94 20.74 -0.52
C LYS A 69 -15.12 22.25 -0.31
N ASN A 70 -15.40 22.99 -1.39
CA ASN A 70 -15.63 24.44 -1.35
C ASN A 70 -17.06 24.83 -0.92
N HIS A 71 -17.95 23.86 -0.73
CA HIS A 71 -19.35 24.07 -0.36
C HIS A 71 -19.64 23.71 1.11
N VAL A 72 -18.57 23.60 1.92
CA VAL A 72 -18.63 23.30 3.35
C VAL A 72 -18.73 24.61 4.12
N GLU A 73 -19.76 24.73 4.97
CA GLU A 73 -19.91 25.82 5.93
C GLU A 73 -19.85 25.26 7.36
N GLU A 74 -18.97 25.80 8.19
CA GLU A 74 -18.94 25.49 9.61
C GLU A 74 -19.94 26.39 10.36
N LYS A 75 -20.85 25.78 11.14
CA LYS A 75 -21.89 26.50 11.91
C LYS A 75 -21.57 26.61 13.40
N GLY A 76 -20.54 25.90 13.86
CA GLY A 76 -20.10 25.84 15.25
C GLY A 76 -19.14 24.67 15.44
N TYR A 77 -18.54 24.57 16.62
CA TYR A 77 -17.50 23.57 16.90
C TYR A 77 -17.95 22.16 16.51
N GLY A 78 -17.28 21.58 15.52
CA GLY A 78 -17.55 20.22 15.02
C GLY A 78 -18.89 20.05 14.29
N HIS A 79 -19.55 21.13 13.87
CA HIS A 79 -20.83 21.10 13.16
C HIS A 79 -20.71 21.76 11.78
N PHE A 80 -20.94 20.97 10.74
CA PHE A 80 -20.76 21.39 9.35
C PHE A 80 -22.03 21.18 8.54
N ILE A 81 -22.26 22.08 7.59
CA ILE A 81 -23.32 21.97 6.59
C ILE A 81 -22.68 21.94 5.21
N ILE A 82 -23.08 20.98 4.39
CA ILE A 82 -22.71 20.94 2.98
C ILE A 82 -23.92 21.27 2.13
N LYS A 83 -23.79 22.31 1.31
CA LYS A 83 -24.79 22.70 0.33
C LYS A 83 -24.52 22.00 -0.99
N THR A 84 -25.48 21.22 -1.46
CA THR A 84 -25.53 20.72 -2.84
C THR A 84 -26.64 21.44 -3.60
N THR A 85 -26.71 21.29 -4.92
CA THR A 85 -27.68 21.98 -5.79
C THR A 85 -29.11 21.96 -5.26
N ASP A 86 -29.54 20.84 -4.67
CA ASP A 86 -30.94 20.62 -4.31
C ASP A 86 -31.18 20.28 -2.83
N LYS A 87 -30.11 20.11 -2.04
CA LYS A 87 -30.18 19.60 -0.65
C LYS A 87 -29.03 20.11 0.22
N TYR A 88 -29.30 20.16 1.52
CA TYR A 88 -28.30 20.40 2.57
C TYR A 88 -28.09 19.12 3.36
N TYR A 89 -26.85 18.89 3.80
CA TYR A 89 -26.52 17.76 4.67
C TYR A 89 -25.81 18.25 5.91
N ASN A 90 -26.28 17.81 7.08
CA ASN A 90 -25.61 18.07 8.34
C ASN A 90 -24.55 16.99 8.61
N ILE A 91 -23.40 17.45 9.07
CA ILE A 91 -22.28 16.62 9.48
C ILE A 91 -21.85 17.05 10.87
N THR A 92 -21.77 16.10 11.79
CA THR A 92 -21.39 16.35 13.19
C THR A 92 -20.17 15.53 13.56
N TYR A 93 -19.19 16.15 14.18
CA TYR A 93 -18.02 15.47 14.73
C TYR A 93 -18.44 14.46 15.80
N LYS A 94 -17.77 13.31 15.81
CA LYS A 94 -17.96 12.26 16.82
C LYS A 94 -16.63 12.03 17.53
N ASP A 95 -16.65 12.17 18.85
CA ASP A 95 -15.48 11.91 19.70
C ASP A 95 -15.26 10.41 20.00
N VAL A 96 -15.87 9.52 19.20
CA VAL A 96 -16.00 8.09 19.54
C VAL A 96 -14.87 7.24 18.95
N CYS A 97 -13.99 7.82 18.12
CA CYS A 97 -12.85 7.10 17.57
C CYS A 97 -11.70 6.99 18.58
N MET A 98 -11.92 6.30 19.70
CA MET A 98 -10.94 6.13 20.79
C MET A 98 -9.71 5.29 20.40
N LEU A 99 -9.76 4.63 19.24
CA LEU A 99 -8.61 3.94 18.66
C LEU A 99 -7.79 4.97 17.87
N ASN A 100 -6.68 5.43 18.45
CA ASN A 100 -5.71 6.37 17.85
C ASN A 100 -5.20 5.96 16.45
N LYS A 101 -5.51 4.74 15.97
CA LYS A 101 -5.16 4.21 14.65
C LYS A 101 -6.31 3.39 14.03
N CYS A 102 -7.54 3.89 14.08
CA CYS A 102 -8.67 3.21 13.43
C CYS A 102 -8.46 3.11 11.91
N ARG A 103 -8.23 1.87 11.40
CA ARG A 103 -8.10 1.58 9.97
C ARG A 103 -9.38 1.05 9.32
N GLU A 104 -10.46 0.99 10.08
CA GLU A 104 -11.75 0.50 9.59
C GLU A 104 -12.44 1.56 8.73
N MET A 105 -12.81 1.19 7.50
CA MET A 105 -13.43 2.12 6.53
C MET A 105 -12.66 3.45 6.39
N PHE A 106 -11.33 3.34 6.48
CA PHE A 106 -10.40 4.48 6.51
C PHE A 106 -10.05 4.94 5.11
N CYS A 107 -10.00 6.26 4.94
CA CYS A 107 -9.49 6.89 3.73
C CYS A 107 -8.06 7.35 3.95
N GLU A 108 -7.11 6.77 3.21
CA GLU A 108 -5.69 7.16 3.27
C GLU A 108 -5.48 8.63 2.87
N ALA A 109 -6.23 9.16 1.90
CA ALA A 109 -6.05 10.54 1.43
C ALA A 109 -6.61 11.61 2.39
N CYS A 110 -7.75 11.30 3.03
CA CYS A 110 -8.40 12.23 3.96
C CYS A 110 -8.02 11.97 5.44
N GLU A 111 -7.29 10.89 5.71
CA GLU A 111 -6.94 10.44 7.07
C GLU A 111 -8.14 10.38 8.02
N VAL A 112 -9.26 9.87 7.51
CA VAL A 112 -10.54 9.81 8.23
C VAL A 112 -11.15 8.42 8.11
N CYS A 113 -11.65 7.92 9.24
CA CYS A 113 -12.49 6.72 9.33
C CYS A 113 -13.96 7.10 9.45
N PHE A 114 -14.87 6.14 9.23
CA PHE A 114 -16.30 6.42 9.30
C PHE A 114 -16.78 6.85 10.71
N HIS A 115 -16.00 6.52 11.75
CA HIS A 115 -16.33 6.84 13.15
C HIS A 115 -16.17 8.31 13.50
N LYS A 116 -15.31 9.07 12.80
CA LYS A 116 -14.93 10.44 13.18
C LYS A 116 -16.05 11.47 12.99
N TYR A 117 -16.98 11.22 12.07
CA TYR A 117 -18.11 12.11 11.82
C TYR A 117 -19.40 11.32 11.66
N ARG A 118 -20.53 11.99 11.93
CA ARG A 118 -21.89 11.57 11.57
C ARG A 118 -22.33 12.35 10.34
N CYS A 119 -22.95 11.70 9.37
CA CYS A 119 -23.66 12.40 8.29
C CYS A 119 -25.09 11.84 8.15
N GLU A 120 -26.03 12.69 7.75
CA GLU A 120 -27.44 12.31 7.57
C GLU A 120 -27.75 11.69 6.21
N CYS A 121 -26.76 11.58 5.32
CA CYS A 121 -27.00 11.02 3.99
C CYS A 121 -27.14 9.48 4.02
N VAL A 122 -27.83 8.95 3.02
CA VAL A 122 -28.07 7.50 2.84
C VAL A 122 -26.77 6.69 2.78
N GLU A 123 -25.72 7.24 2.15
CA GLU A 123 -24.42 6.56 2.08
C GLU A 123 -23.83 6.33 3.49
N TYR A 124 -24.03 7.26 4.42
CA TYR A 124 -23.58 7.09 5.79
C TYR A 124 -24.53 6.21 6.61
N LEU A 125 -25.83 6.52 6.60
CA LEU A 125 -26.81 5.88 7.48
C LEU A 125 -27.11 4.42 7.10
N VAL A 126 -27.14 4.10 5.81
CA VAL A 126 -27.56 2.78 5.32
C VAL A 126 -26.36 1.92 4.92
N LYS A 127 -25.35 2.51 4.29
CA LYS A 127 -24.18 1.76 3.78
C LYS A 127 -23.00 1.71 4.75
N SER A 128 -23.11 2.39 5.89
CA SER A 128 -22.08 2.44 6.95
C SER A 128 -20.67 2.71 6.38
N THR A 129 -20.59 3.67 5.44
CA THR A 129 -19.34 4.04 4.78
C THR A 129 -19.09 5.52 4.90
N THR A 130 -17.82 5.92 4.84
CA THR A 130 -17.41 7.31 4.76
C THR A 130 -17.95 7.91 3.46
N CYS A 131 -18.98 8.76 3.58
CA CYS A 131 -19.67 9.33 2.44
C CYS A 131 -18.93 10.55 1.89
N LYS A 132 -19.31 10.99 0.68
CA LYS A 132 -18.70 12.16 0.04
C LYS A 132 -18.76 13.44 0.89
N HIS A 133 -19.76 13.56 1.76
CA HIS A 133 -19.94 14.72 2.64
C HIS A 133 -18.91 14.73 3.78
N VAL A 134 -18.70 13.57 4.43
CA VAL A 134 -17.66 13.43 5.46
C VAL A 134 -16.28 13.68 4.87
N HIS A 135 -16.01 13.17 3.66
CA HIS A 135 -14.77 13.46 2.96
C HIS A 135 -14.59 14.96 2.66
N ALA A 136 -15.65 15.66 2.26
CA ALA A 136 -15.56 17.09 1.94
C ALA A 136 -15.24 17.91 3.19
N VAL A 137 -15.84 17.58 4.34
CA VAL A 137 -15.48 18.18 5.64
C VAL A 137 -14.02 17.91 5.99
N ALA A 138 -13.56 16.65 5.88
CA ALA A 138 -12.17 16.31 6.18
C ALA A 138 -11.16 17.05 5.28
N LEU A 139 -11.48 17.21 3.99
CA LEU A 139 -10.66 18.00 3.05
C LEU A 139 -10.68 19.50 3.38
N TYR A 140 -11.84 20.03 3.76
CA TYR A 140 -11.99 21.42 4.19
C TYR A 140 -11.15 21.72 5.44
N GLU A 141 -11.24 20.89 6.48
CA GLU A 141 -10.45 21.05 7.70
C GLU A 141 -8.94 20.88 7.45
N ARG A 142 -8.53 19.95 6.58
CA ARG A 142 -7.12 19.82 6.17
C ARG A 142 -6.64 21.07 5.46
N GLY A 143 -7.46 21.65 4.58
CA GLY A 143 -7.18 22.90 3.89
C GLY A 143 -7.02 24.07 4.86
N GLN A 144 -7.85 24.16 5.89
CA GLN A 144 -7.71 25.17 6.94
C GLN A 144 -6.41 24.99 7.75
N ARG A 145 -6.08 23.78 8.20
CA ARG A 145 -4.84 23.52 8.96
C ARG A 145 -3.58 23.96 8.20
N LEU A 146 -3.51 23.67 6.90
CA LEU A 146 -2.38 24.08 6.06
C LEU A 146 -2.27 25.60 5.89
N GLN A 147 -3.36 26.36 6.04
CA GLN A 147 -3.31 27.83 6.06
C GLN A 147 -2.74 28.38 7.39
N PHE A 148 -2.78 27.60 8.47
CA PHE A 148 -2.19 27.98 9.76
C PHE A 148 -0.73 27.51 9.93
N ILE A 149 -0.27 26.47 9.22
CA ILE A 149 1.09 25.90 9.35
C ILE A 149 2.19 26.73 8.65
N VAL A 150 1.84 27.71 7.80
CA VAL A 150 2.82 28.68 7.26
C VAL A 150 3.46 29.54 8.37
N GLY A 151 3.04 29.41 9.63
CA GLY A 151 3.55 30.17 10.77
C GLY A 151 4.32 29.42 11.87
N HIS A 152 4.36 28.08 11.93
CA HIS A 152 5.08 27.39 13.03
C HIS A 152 5.52 25.96 12.65
N GLU A 153 6.81 25.68 12.85
CA GLU A 153 7.48 24.40 12.62
C GLU A 153 6.85 23.25 13.43
N GLU A 154 6.61 22.12 12.76
CA GLU A 154 6.00 20.91 13.32
C GLU A 154 7.01 20.13 14.19
N GLN A 155 6.64 19.85 15.44
CA GLN A 155 7.23 18.75 16.21
C GLN A 155 6.37 17.50 16.01
N GLU A 156 6.89 16.52 15.25
CA GLU A 156 6.33 15.17 15.17
C GLU A 156 6.66 14.40 16.46
N GLU A 157 5.67 14.24 17.35
CA GLU A 157 5.79 13.31 18.47
C GLU A 157 5.40 11.89 18.02
N THR A 158 6.41 11.07 17.76
CA THR A 158 6.27 9.62 17.58
C THR A 158 5.97 8.95 18.92
N SER A 159 4.71 8.58 19.16
CA SER A 159 4.33 7.75 20.30
C SER A 159 4.11 6.29 19.88
N ASN A 160 5.12 5.48 20.17
CA ASN A 160 5.07 4.02 20.17
C ASN A 160 4.15 3.52 21.28
N ASN A 161 3.40 2.42 21.02
CA ASN A 161 3.24 1.29 21.94
C ASN A 161 2.29 0.19 21.40
N ASN A 162 2.90 -0.94 21.03
CA ASN A 162 2.69 -2.30 21.57
C ASN A 162 1.27 -2.83 21.84
N ILE A 163 0.48 -3.05 20.79
CA ILE A 163 -0.60 -4.06 20.78
C ILE A 163 -0.69 -4.74 19.39
N ALA A 164 0.32 -5.54 19.00
CA ALA A 164 0.27 -6.40 17.79
C ALA A 164 1.42 -7.46 17.71
N GLN A 165 2.03 -7.87 18.82
CA GLN A 165 3.42 -8.35 18.80
C GLN A 165 3.70 -9.78 18.27
N ILE A 166 2.71 -10.60 17.92
CA ILE A 166 3.00 -11.97 17.42
C ILE A 166 2.98 -12.04 15.88
N ASP A 167 2.27 -11.12 15.20
CA ASP A 167 2.14 -11.12 13.74
C ASP A 167 3.15 -10.21 13.02
N ASP A 168 3.76 -9.26 13.74
CA ASP A 168 4.63 -8.26 13.13
C ASP A 168 6.06 -8.77 12.94
N VAL A 169 6.59 -9.63 13.83
CA VAL A 169 7.99 -10.11 13.78
C VAL A 169 8.26 -10.93 12.51
N ASP A 170 7.46 -11.97 12.25
CA ASP A 170 7.58 -12.82 11.05
C ASP A 170 7.42 -12.00 9.76
N ILE A 171 6.56 -10.98 9.78
CA ILE A 171 6.35 -10.09 8.64
C ILE A 171 7.56 -9.18 8.43
N GLN A 172 8.10 -8.59 9.49
CA GLN A 172 9.29 -7.73 9.38
C GLN A 172 10.51 -8.54 8.94
N GLU A 173 10.68 -9.77 9.43
CA GLU A 173 11.74 -10.67 9.01
C GLU A 173 11.61 -11.06 7.53
N PHE A 174 10.40 -11.44 7.10
CA PHE A 174 10.13 -11.74 5.69
C PHE A 174 10.41 -10.54 4.77
N ILE A 175 10.02 -9.32 5.16
CA ILE A 175 10.30 -8.11 4.38
C ILE A 175 11.81 -7.88 4.26
N LYS A 176 12.54 -7.95 5.39
CA LYS A 176 14.00 -7.79 5.41
C LYS A 176 14.71 -8.82 4.54
N GLU A 177 14.29 -10.07 4.60
CA GLU A 177 14.87 -11.15 3.80
C GLU A 177 14.71 -10.85 2.30
N LYS A 178 13.51 -10.45 1.87
CA LYS A 178 13.23 -10.13 0.46
C LYS A 178 13.95 -8.88 -0.04
N ASP A 179 14.07 -7.84 0.80
CA ASP A 179 14.84 -6.64 0.46
C ASP A 179 16.34 -6.94 0.32
N THR A 180 16.86 -7.84 1.16
CA THR A 180 18.26 -8.29 1.10
C THR A 180 18.51 -9.07 -0.19
N ILE A 181 17.64 -10.03 -0.54
CA ILE A 181 17.77 -10.80 -1.79
C ILE A 181 17.69 -9.89 -3.04
N SER A 182 16.79 -8.91 -3.04
CA SER A 182 16.65 -7.97 -4.16
C SER A 182 17.92 -7.12 -4.36
N SER A 183 18.58 -6.70 -3.27
CA SER A 183 19.81 -5.92 -3.34
C SER A 183 21.00 -6.78 -3.77
N THR A 184 21.15 -8.01 -3.25
CA THR A 184 22.19 -8.96 -3.67
C THR A 184 22.08 -9.31 -5.16
N THR A 185 20.86 -9.57 -5.65
CA THR A 185 20.64 -9.90 -7.08
C THR A 185 20.99 -8.73 -8.00
N ALA A 186 20.76 -7.49 -7.55
CA ALA A 186 21.14 -6.30 -8.30
C ALA A 186 22.66 -6.12 -8.35
N ILE A 187 23.37 -6.43 -7.26
CA ILE A 187 24.84 -6.39 -7.19
C ILE A 187 25.44 -7.42 -8.16
N ASP A 188 24.96 -8.66 -8.15
CA ASP A 188 25.42 -9.73 -9.05
C ASP A 188 25.27 -9.36 -10.54
N LEU A 189 24.18 -8.68 -10.91
CA LEU A 189 23.96 -8.23 -12.29
C LEU A 189 24.93 -7.12 -12.70
N VAL A 190 25.29 -6.22 -11.78
CA VAL A 190 26.27 -5.16 -12.03
C VAL A 190 27.67 -5.76 -12.20
N GLU A 191 28.07 -6.68 -11.33
CA GLU A 191 29.37 -7.37 -11.44
C GLU A 191 29.48 -8.19 -12.72
N LYS A 192 28.42 -8.94 -13.08
CA LYS A 192 28.39 -9.70 -14.34
C LYS A 192 28.50 -8.80 -15.56
N ARG A 193 27.91 -7.60 -15.54
CA ARG A 193 28.02 -6.62 -16.62
C ARG A 193 29.42 -6.03 -16.72
N ALA A 194 30.09 -5.79 -15.58
CA ALA A 194 31.47 -5.31 -15.55
C ALA A 194 32.44 -6.33 -16.18
N LEU A 195 32.30 -7.61 -15.82
CA LEU A 195 33.08 -8.72 -16.41
C LEU A 195 32.93 -8.82 -17.93
N ILE A 196 31.70 -8.65 -18.45
CA ILE A 196 31.44 -8.70 -19.89
C ILE A 196 32.12 -7.52 -20.60
N LEU A 197 32.07 -6.32 -20.01
CA LEU A 197 32.70 -5.12 -20.58
C LEU A 197 34.24 -5.24 -20.58
N GLU A 198 34.82 -5.79 -19.52
CA GLU A 198 36.26 -6.04 -19.44
C GLU A 198 36.71 -7.07 -20.49
N GLN A 199 35.97 -8.17 -20.64
CA GLN A 199 36.24 -9.17 -21.68
C GLN A 199 36.15 -8.56 -23.08
N ALA A 200 35.11 -7.76 -23.36
CA ALA A 200 34.97 -7.08 -24.65
C ALA A 200 36.12 -6.10 -24.93
N SER A 201 36.55 -5.34 -23.92
CA SER A 201 37.71 -4.45 -24.02
C SER A 201 39.00 -5.22 -24.34
N ASN A 202 39.22 -6.35 -23.65
CA ASN A 202 40.38 -7.20 -23.89
C ASN A 202 40.39 -7.80 -25.30
N TYR A 203 39.23 -8.23 -25.82
CA TYR A 203 39.13 -8.68 -27.21
C TYR A 203 39.43 -7.56 -28.22
N MET A 204 38.90 -6.35 -28.01
CA MET A 204 39.17 -5.21 -28.88
C MET A 204 40.66 -4.86 -28.88
N ASN A 205 41.29 -4.82 -27.70
CA ASN A 205 42.73 -4.57 -27.58
C ASN A 205 43.58 -5.67 -28.24
N GLN A 206 43.14 -6.93 -28.20
CA GLN A 206 43.81 -8.01 -28.92
C GLN A 206 43.67 -7.87 -30.44
N MET A 207 42.52 -7.42 -30.96
CA MET A 207 42.35 -7.19 -32.39
C MET A 207 43.21 -6.02 -32.90
N PHE A 208 43.29 -4.91 -32.15
CA PHE A 208 44.12 -3.77 -32.57
C PHE A 208 45.64 -4.01 -32.44
N ASN A 209 46.08 -4.88 -31.54
CA ASN A 209 47.50 -5.24 -31.41
C ASN A 209 48.00 -6.25 -32.46
N LEU A 210 47.12 -6.81 -33.30
CA LEU A 210 47.49 -7.72 -34.38
C LEU A 210 47.84 -7.00 -35.69
N ASP A 211 47.45 -5.73 -35.85
CA ASP A 211 47.71 -4.96 -37.07
C ASP A 211 49.10 -4.28 -37.10
N ASP A 212 49.71 -4.01 -35.93
CA ASP A 212 51.03 -3.34 -35.87
C ASP A 212 52.24 -4.26 -36.10
N LYS A 213 52.07 -5.59 -36.06
CA LYS A 213 53.17 -6.54 -36.30
C LYS A 213 53.30 -7.01 -37.76
N ALA A 214 52.43 -6.53 -38.66
CA ALA A 214 52.41 -6.92 -40.06
C ALA A 214 53.08 -5.89 -41.00
N PHE A 215 53.63 -4.79 -40.48
CA PHE A 215 54.18 -3.69 -41.28
C PHE A 215 55.62 -3.26 -40.92
N GLU A 216 56.40 -4.14 -40.29
CA GLU A 216 57.86 -4.01 -40.18
C GLU A 216 58.52 -5.28 -40.75
N GLY A 217 58.72 -5.30 -42.07
CA GLY A 217 59.42 -6.34 -42.83
C GLY A 217 59.80 -5.86 -44.21
#